data_AF-A0A9X0A174-F1
#
_entry.id   AF-A0A9X0A174-F1
#
_cell.length_a   1.000
_cell.length_b   1.000
_cell.length_c   1.000
_cell.angle_alpha   90.00
_cell.angle_beta   90.00
_cell.angle_gamma   90.00
#
_symmetry.space_group_name_H-M   'P 1'
#
loop_
_entity.id
_entity.type
_entity.pdbx_description
1 polymer ?
#
loop_
_entity_poly.entity_id
_entity_poly.type
_entity_poly.pdbx_seq_one_letter_code
_entity_poly.pdbx_strand_id
1 'polypeptide(L)'
;MCCTNLSDFVANLHALNGNCSTSGNHTSKLGYLNHPVTSIIYIVTAVLCILLSLVTHFKYNSVTVLNLRVRSNVISNVAWIAYLVVLVLRSTLGAVIYGITQANDRNHQVRLTVYFIADGVLKSLEILCLSLALYHQWRYRSAGFIQQEINSFNSGEYSVSGSEYGVLIARQLMSYKAAALFVTQFILAMLFLTLLEALHVKEKTLEPLYWTYMGLLWTQSITAIVWVILIATNKNEDGPTLVTKLLLVVGVVITLPGDIPSFVWSSCITSHKCIPWYYLTYYDLALFLSIPSVIIFFLVLRTEFLRLDQEAQYSVLGGEVDSLFSIHSQSTEHS
;
A
#
# COMPACT_ATOMS: atom_id res chain seq x y z
N MET A 1 29.00 12.77 -4.23
CA MET A 1 28.81 14.14 -3.71
C MET A 1 28.04 14.94 -4.74
N CYS A 2 26.69 14.89 -4.76
CA CYS A 2 25.86 15.66 -5.71
C CYS A 2 24.69 16.42 -5.06
N CYS A 3 24.57 16.44 -3.73
CA CYS A 3 23.46 17.11 -3.03
C CYS A 3 24.01 17.81 -1.78
N THR A 4 24.47 19.05 -1.89
CA THR A 4 25.11 19.75 -0.74
C THR A 4 24.44 21.06 -0.33
N ASN A 5 23.31 21.47 -0.91
CA ASN A 5 22.61 22.66 -0.43
C ASN A 5 21.10 22.42 -0.34
N LEU A 6 20.65 22.16 0.90
CA LEU A 6 19.24 22.03 1.27
C LEU A 6 18.58 23.40 1.57
N SER A 7 19.32 24.50 1.65
CA SER A 7 18.72 25.85 1.82
C SER A 7 17.88 26.25 0.61
N ASP A 8 18.22 25.70 -0.55
CA ASP A 8 17.46 25.81 -1.79
C ASP A 8 16.30 24.79 -1.88
N PHE A 9 16.14 23.87 -0.93
CA PHE A 9 15.30 22.67 -1.05
C PHE A 9 13.80 22.95 -1.10
N VAL A 10 13.27 23.84 -0.26
CA VAL A 10 11.83 24.18 -0.28
C VAL A 10 11.48 25.05 -1.49
N ALA A 11 12.41 25.89 -1.95
CA ALA A 11 12.26 26.69 -3.16
C ALA A 11 12.45 25.84 -4.44
N ASN A 12 13.32 24.83 -4.41
CA ASN A 12 13.65 23.97 -5.55
C ASN A 12 12.87 22.65 -5.61
N LEU A 13 12.15 22.23 -4.57
CA LEU A 13 11.31 21.01 -4.62
C LEU A 13 10.30 21.08 -5.78
N HIS A 14 9.85 22.29 -6.12
CA HIS A 14 9.00 22.57 -7.26
C HIS A 14 9.76 23.08 -8.50
N ALA A 15 10.86 23.84 -8.34
CA ALA A 15 11.65 24.29 -9.49
C ALA A 15 12.35 23.12 -10.23
N LEU A 16 12.61 22.00 -9.53
CA LEU A 16 13.31 20.82 -10.08
C LEU A 16 12.40 19.85 -10.84
N ASN A 17 11.08 20.03 -10.84
CA ASN A 17 10.17 19.18 -11.64
C ASN A 17 9.79 19.77 -13.00
N GLY A 18 10.55 20.78 -13.47
CA GLY A 18 10.60 21.14 -14.88
C GLY A 18 10.37 22.61 -15.15
N ASN A 19 11.45 23.38 -15.24
CA ASN A 19 11.56 24.36 -16.31
C ASN A 19 12.24 23.70 -17.52
N CYS A 20 11.54 22.76 -18.17
CA CYS A 20 11.75 22.51 -19.59
C CYS A 20 10.95 23.57 -20.38
N SER A 21 11.01 24.85 -19.97
CA SER A 21 10.47 25.95 -20.76
C SER A 21 11.48 26.21 -21.86
N THR A 22 11.19 25.72 -23.07
CA THR A 22 11.83 26.25 -24.26
C THR A 22 11.72 27.77 -24.22
N SER A 23 12.86 28.44 -24.25
CA SER A 23 12.98 29.84 -24.62
C SER A 23 12.17 30.08 -25.90
N GLY A 24 10.94 30.57 -25.78
CA GLY A 24 10.04 30.71 -26.90
C GLY A 24 8.64 31.04 -26.46
N ASN A 25 8.31 32.33 -26.52
CA ASN A 25 6.97 32.92 -26.38
C ASN A 25 5.85 32.04 -26.96
N HIS A 26 5.19 31.23 -26.13
CA HIS A 26 3.83 30.77 -26.39
C HIS A 26 3.07 30.65 -25.07
N THR A 27 2.41 31.75 -24.74
CA THR A 27 1.26 31.79 -23.83
C THR A 27 0.13 30.94 -24.42
N SER A 28 0.18 29.62 -24.18
CA SER A 28 -1.00 28.79 -24.36
C SER A 28 -1.91 29.02 -23.14
N LYS A 29 -3.22 29.18 -23.40
CA LYS A 29 -4.30 29.46 -22.43
C LYS A 29 -4.54 28.33 -21.38
N LEU A 30 -3.53 27.51 -21.08
CA LEU A 30 -3.49 26.56 -19.96
C LEU A 30 -2.75 27.17 -18.75
N GLY A 31 -2.78 28.50 -18.62
CA GLY A 31 -1.91 29.31 -17.76
C GLY A 31 -2.21 29.29 -16.25
N TYR A 32 -2.70 28.18 -15.70
CA TYR A 32 -2.96 28.03 -14.24
C TYR A 32 -2.32 26.78 -13.61
N LEU A 33 -1.80 25.86 -14.42
CA LEU A 33 -1.23 24.58 -13.96
C LEU A 33 0.28 24.54 -14.22
N ASN A 34 1.10 24.52 -13.17
CA ASN A 34 2.57 24.48 -13.32
C ASN A 34 3.07 23.09 -13.77
N HIS A 35 2.39 22.00 -13.37
CA HIS A 35 2.70 20.63 -13.80
C HIS A 35 1.43 19.86 -14.18
N PRO A 36 0.85 20.12 -15.37
CA PRO A 36 -0.45 19.55 -15.76
C PRO A 36 -0.39 18.03 -15.87
N VAL A 37 0.71 17.45 -16.35
CA VAL A 37 0.87 16.00 -16.52
C VAL A 37 0.84 15.29 -15.17
N THR A 38 1.69 15.73 -14.23
CA THR A 38 1.76 15.17 -12.87
C THR A 38 0.40 15.25 -12.16
N SER A 39 -0.27 16.41 -12.24
CA SER A 39 -1.60 16.61 -11.65
C SER A 39 -2.64 15.67 -12.27
N ILE A 40 -2.65 15.49 -13.59
CA ILE A 40 -3.55 14.56 -14.28
C ILE A 40 -3.31 13.11 -13.83
N ILE A 41 -2.05 12.67 -13.72
CA ILE A 41 -1.72 11.31 -13.25
C ILE A 41 -2.30 11.08 -11.85
N TYR A 42 -2.17 12.05 -10.95
CA TYR A 42 -2.74 11.97 -9.61
C TYR A 42 -4.27 11.95 -9.61
N ILE A 43 -4.94 12.77 -10.44
CA ILE A 43 -6.40 12.75 -10.58
C ILE A 43 -6.88 11.38 -11.07
N VAL A 44 -6.26 10.84 -12.12
CA VAL A 44 -6.59 9.52 -12.67
C VAL A 44 -6.40 8.43 -11.62
N THR A 45 -5.29 8.48 -10.88
CA THR A 45 -5.00 7.53 -9.80
C THR A 45 -6.03 7.61 -8.68
N ALA A 46 -6.44 8.81 -8.26
CA ALA A 46 -7.46 9.01 -7.24
C ALA A 46 -8.82 8.42 -7.69
N VAL A 47 -9.27 8.74 -8.91
CA VAL A 47 -10.53 8.21 -9.46
C VAL A 47 -10.50 6.70 -9.54
N LEU A 48 -9.39 6.13 -10.04
CA LEU A 48 -9.20 4.67 -10.10
C LEU A 48 -9.29 4.04 -8.71
N CYS A 49 -8.59 4.58 -7.72
CA CYS A 49 -8.60 4.05 -6.36
C CYS A 49 -9.99 4.15 -5.70
N ILE A 50 -10.76 5.21 -5.95
CA ILE A 50 -12.16 5.33 -5.48
C ILE A 50 -13.00 4.20 -6.07
N LEU A 51 -12.96 4.01 -7.40
CA LEU A 51 -13.73 2.97 -8.08
C LEU A 51 -13.37 1.58 -7.57
N LEU A 52 -12.08 1.27 -7.47
CA LEU A 52 -11.61 -0.04 -6.99
C LEU A 52 -11.92 -0.25 -5.50
N SER A 53 -11.86 0.80 -4.69
CA SER A 53 -12.23 0.74 -3.27
C SER A 53 -13.72 0.44 -3.09
N LEU A 54 -14.59 1.12 -3.84
CA LEU A 54 -16.03 0.85 -3.84
C LEU A 54 -16.36 -0.56 -4.31
N VAL A 55 -15.76 -0.99 -5.42
CA VAL A 55 -15.94 -2.37 -5.93
C VAL A 55 -15.46 -3.39 -4.90
N THR A 56 -14.31 -3.16 -4.27
CA THR A 56 -13.78 -4.03 -3.22
C THR A 56 -14.73 -4.11 -2.02
N HIS A 57 -15.24 -2.97 -1.56
CA HIS A 57 -16.15 -2.90 -0.43
C HIS A 57 -17.48 -3.61 -0.69
N PHE A 58 -18.11 -3.35 -1.84
CA PHE A 58 -19.45 -3.86 -2.12
C PHE A 58 -19.45 -5.30 -2.63
N LYS A 59 -18.47 -5.69 -3.44
CA LYS A 59 -18.44 -6.99 -4.13
C LYS A 59 -17.50 -7.99 -3.48
N TYR A 60 -16.33 -7.55 -3.01
CA TYR A 60 -15.25 -8.43 -2.61
C TYR A 60 -15.00 -8.46 -1.09
N ASN A 61 -15.86 -7.87 -0.27
CA ASN A 61 -15.67 -7.84 1.19
C ASN A 61 -16.58 -8.82 1.96
N SER A 62 -17.39 -9.61 1.26
CA SER A 62 -18.25 -10.62 1.88
C SER A 62 -18.61 -11.69 0.85
N VAL A 63 -18.70 -12.93 1.31
CA VAL A 63 -19.19 -14.05 0.52
C VAL A 63 -20.65 -14.33 0.91
N THR A 64 -21.47 -14.72 -0.05
CA THR A 64 -22.84 -15.16 0.22
C THR A 64 -22.90 -16.66 0.04
N VAL A 65 -23.11 -17.40 1.13
CA VAL A 65 -23.29 -18.86 1.10
C VAL A 65 -24.70 -19.17 1.57
N LEU A 66 -25.47 -19.95 0.81
CA LEU A 66 -26.86 -20.33 1.14
C LEU A 66 -27.75 -19.12 1.51
N ASN A 67 -27.63 -18.02 0.75
CA ASN A 67 -28.36 -16.77 0.97
C ASN A 67 -28.01 -16.02 2.29
N LEU A 68 -27.02 -16.49 3.05
CA LEU A 68 -26.46 -15.81 4.21
C LEU A 68 -25.13 -15.14 3.83
N ARG A 69 -25.00 -13.86 4.20
CA ARG A 69 -23.76 -13.10 3.97
C ARG A 69 -22.78 -13.36 5.12
N VAL A 70 -21.72 -14.09 4.83
CA VAL A 70 -20.65 -14.41 5.80
C VAL A 70 -19.51 -13.40 5.65
N ARG A 71 -19.06 -12.86 6.79
CA ARG A 71 -17.88 -11.99 6.89
C ARG A 71 -16.91 -12.58 7.91
N SER A 72 -15.96 -13.37 7.44
CA SER A 72 -14.87 -13.88 8.27
C SER A 72 -13.62 -13.01 8.13
N ASN A 73 -12.71 -13.10 9.12
CA ASN A 73 -11.42 -12.40 9.07
C ASN A 73 -10.56 -12.85 7.87
N VAL A 74 -10.77 -14.06 7.35
CA VAL A 74 -10.08 -14.60 6.17
C VAL A 74 -10.55 -13.93 4.87
N ILE A 75 -11.85 -13.69 4.77
CA ILE A 75 -12.52 -13.12 3.59
C ILE A 75 -12.43 -11.58 3.59
N SER A 76 -12.33 -10.96 4.76
CA SER A 76 -12.28 -9.50 4.91
C SER A 76 -11.16 -8.87 4.08
N ASN A 77 -11.51 -7.83 3.32
CA ASN A 77 -10.58 -7.02 2.52
C ASN A 77 -10.41 -5.60 3.08
N VAL A 78 -10.74 -5.41 4.37
CA VAL A 78 -10.71 -4.09 5.03
C VAL A 78 -9.32 -3.43 4.97
N ALA A 79 -8.24 -4.18 5.14
CA ALA A 79 -6.88 -3.63 5.06
C ALA A 79 -6.53 -3.11 3.65
N TRP A 80 -6.97 -3.82 2.61
CA TRP A 80 -6.82 -3.36 1.22
C TRP A 80 -7.68 -2.14 0.92
N ILE A 81 -8.91 -2.08 1.45
CA ILE A 81 -9.78 -0.89 1.34
C ILE A 81 -9.11 0.31 2.01
N ALA A 82 -8.55 0.13 3.21
CA ALA A 82 -7.84 1.20 3.93
C ALA A 82 -6.65 1.72 3.11
N TYR A 83 -5.84 0.82 2.54
CA TYR A 83 -4.75 1.19 1.62
C TYR A 83 -5.25 2.03 0.42
N LEU A 84 -6.31 1.58 -0.27
CA LEU A 84 -6.86 2.32 -1.40
C LEU A 84 -7.40 3.70 -0.99
N VAL A 85 -8.04 3.82 0.18
CA VAL A 85 -8.55 5.10 0.70
C VAL A 85 -7.40 6.07 1.00
N VAL A 86 -6.32 5.60 1.63
CA VAL A 86 -5.14 6.43 1.89
C VAL A 86 -4.48 6.87 0.58
N LEU A 87 -4.42 5.99 -0.41
CA LEU A 87 -3.89 6.31 -1.73
C LEU A 87 -4.75 7.35 -2.47
N VAL A 88 -6.08 7.34 -2.29
CA VAL A 88 -6.97 8.41 -2.76
C VAL A 88 -6.58 9.73 -2.12
N LEU A 89 -6.48 9.78 -0.78
CA LEU A 89 -6.14 11.01 -0.06
C LEU A 89 -4.80 11.59 -0.52
N ARG A 90 -3.77 10.74 -0.64
CA ARG A 90 -2.45 11.15 -1.14
C ARG A 90 -2.53 11.64 -2.58
N SER A 91 -3.25 10.94 -3.44
CA SER A 91 -3.38 11.33 -4.84
C SER A 91 -4.15 12.65 -5.00
N THR A 92 -5.20 12.87 -4.21
CA THR A 92 -5.91 14.16 -4.18
C THR A 92 -4.99 15.30 -3.70
N LEU A 93 -4.19 15.06 -2.65
CA LEU A 93 -3.22 16.03 -2.16
C LEU A 93 -2.17 16.33 -3.23
N GLY A 94 -1.61 15.31 -3.88
CA GLY A 94 -0.67 15.46 -4.99
C GLY A 94 -1.27 16.25 -6.16
N ALA A 95 -2.50 15.94 -6.56
CA ALA A 95 -3.20 16.68 -7.61
C ALA A 95 -3.34 18.17 -7.27
N VAL A 96 -3.63 18.50 -6.02
CA VAL A 96 -3.72 19.89 -5.52
C VAL A 96 -2.36 20.57 -5.51
N ILE A 97 -1.34 19.91 -4.98
CA ILE A 97 0.04 20.44 -4.89
C ILE A 97 0.58 20.79 -6.27
N TYR A 98 0.46 19.86 -7.23
CA TYR A 98 0.95 20.07 -8.60
C TYR A 98 -0.04 20.85 -9.48
N GLY A 99 -1.29 21.00 -9.03
CA GLY A 99 -2.38 21.63 -9.76
C GLY A 99 -2.64 23.10 -9.42
N ILE A 100 -2.40 23.52 -8.18
CA ILE A 100 -2.74 24.87 -7.69
C ILE A 100 -1.48 25.54 -7.17
N THR A 101 -0.77 26.25 -8.04
CA THR A 101 0.35 27.09 -7.60
C THR A 101 0.32 28.45 -8.30
N GLN A 102 -0.52 29.36 -7.79
CA GLN A 102 -0.37 30.80 -8.02
C GLN A 102 0.89 31.29 -7.29
N ALA A 103 1.79 31.90 -8.04
CA ALA A 103 3.19 32.11 -7.68
C ALA A 103 3.51 33.39 -6.88
N ASN A 104 2.53 34.13 -6.33
CA ASN A 104 2.79 35.53 -5.99
C ASN A 104 2.56 36.00 -4.54
N ASP A 105 2.41 35.12 -3.54
CA ASP A 105 2.22 35.55 -2.14
C ASP A 105 3.14 34.86 -1.15
N ARG A 106 3.57 35.56 -0.09
CA ARG A 106 4.25 35.01 1.10
C ARG A 106 3.51 33.81 1.72
N ASN A 107 2.19 33.73 1.54
CA ASN A 107 1.36 32.58 1.91
C ASN A 107 1.73 31.29 1.13
N HIS A 108 2.55 31.37 0.08
CA HIS A 108 2.98 30.24 -0.72
C HIS A 108 4.00 29.35 0.03
N GLN A 109 4.99 29.94 0.71
CA GLN A 109 5.98 29.17 1.47
C GLN A 109 5.36 28.38 2.62
N VAL A 110 4.47 29.00 3.40
CA VAL A 110 3.75 28.31 4.48
C VAL A 110 2.87 27.18 3.94
N ARG A 111 2.18 27.40 2.81
CA ARG A 111 1.37 26.36 2.14
C ARG A 111 2.24 25.18 1.68
N LEU A 112 3.41 25.45 1.10
CA LEU A 112 4.33 24.40 0.65
C LEU A 112 4.84 23.52 1.79
N THR A 113 5.20 24.12 2.93
CA THR A 113 5.65 23.34 4.10
C THR A 113 4.53 22.44 4.64
N VAL A 114 3.30 22.97 4.76
CA VAL A 114 2.14 22.19 5.19
C VAL A 114 1.86 21.03 4.22
N TYR A 115 1.94 21.28 2.91
CA TYR A 115 1.75 20.25 1.90
C TYR A 115 2.84 19.18 1.91
N PHE A 116 4.09 19.56 2.13
CA PHE A 116 5.19 18.62 2.27
C PHE A 116 5.01 17.70 3.48
N ILE A 117 4.62 18.26 4.63
CA ILE A 117 4.33 17.48 5.83
C ILE A 117 3.14 16.55 5.58
N ALA A 118 2.04 17.08 5.05
CA ALA A 118 0.85 16.30 4.75
C ALA A 118 1.13 15.15 3.77
N ASP A 119 1.94 15.37 2.73
CA ASP A 119 2.35 14.31 1.81
C ASP A 119 3.21 13.26 2.51
N GLY A 120 4.15 13.69 3.36
CA GLY A 120 4.99 12.78 4.15
C GLY A 120 4.19 11.89 5.11
N VAL A 121 3.20 12.47 5.80
CA VAL A 121 2.27 11.73 6.66
C VAL A 121 1.46 10.72 5.85
N LEU A 122 0.87 11.16 4.74
CA LEU A 122 0.07 10.28 3.88
C LEU A 122 0.91 9.17 3.25
N LYS A 123 2.17 9.43 2.90
CA LYS A 123 3.08 8.40 2.39
C LYS A 123 3.44 7.37 3.45
N SER A 124 3.74 7.82 4.67
CA SER A 124 3.99 6.91 5.81
C SER A 124 2.76 6.04 6.10
N LEU A 125 1.56 6.65 6.04
CA LEU A 125 0.29 5.94 6.24
C LEU A 125 -0.01 4.96 5.10
N GLU A 126 0.30 5.32 3.86
CA GLU A 126 0.16 4.46 2.68
C GLU A 126 0.98 3.17 2.85
N ILE A 127 2.26 3.31 3.19
CA ILE A 127 3.18 2.17 3.39
C ILE A 127 2.72 1.32 4.58
N LEU A 128 2.25 1.94 5.67
CA LEU A 128 1.67 1.23 6.81
C LEU A 128 0.45 0.40 6.40
N CYS A 129 -0.51 1.00 5.69
CA CYS A 129 -1.71 0.30 5.24
C CYS A 129 -1.38 -0.83 4.27
N LEU A 130 -0.44 -0.62 3.34
CA LEU A 130 0.05 -1.68 2.45
C LEU A 130 0.68 -2.83 3.25
N SER A 131 1.53 -2.51 4.22
CA SER A 131 2.18 -3.50 5.08
C SER A 131 1.18 -4.29 5.90
N LEU A 132 0.13 -3.64 6.42
CA LEU A 132 -0.98 -4.30 7.13
C LEU A 132 -1.80 -5.20 6.19
N ALA A 133 -2.04 -4.77 4.95
CA ALA A 133 -2.74 -5.58 3.95
C ALA A 133 -1.94 -6.82 3.55
N LEU A 134 -0.64 -6.68 3.34
CA LEU A 134 0.28 -7.79 3.05
C LEU A 134 0.43 -8.72 4.25
N TYR A 135 0.54 -8.18 5.45
CA TYR A 135 0.57 -8.96 6.69
C TYR A 135 -0.74 -9.74 6.88
N HIS A 136 -1.90 -9.13 6.61
CA HIS A 136 -3.19 -9.81 6.66
C HIS A 136 -3.25 -10.94 5.61
N GLN A 137 -2.80 -10.67 4.38
CA GLN A 137 -2.70 -11.68 3.31
C GLN A 137 -1.80 -12.85 3.73
N TRP A 138 -0.63 -12.57 4.31
CA TRP A 138 0.26 -13.62 4.82
C TRP A 138 -0.39 -14.37 5.98
N ARG A 139 -0.90 -13.68 6.99
CA ARG A 139 -1.43 -14.32 8.20
C ARG A 139 -2.65 -15.18 7.92
N TYR A 140 -3.59 -14.68 7.13
CA TYR A 140 -4.90 -15.30 6.96
C TYR A 140 -5.06 -16.11 5.67
N ARG A 141 -4.38 -15.73 4.59
CA ARG A 141 -4.63 -16.36 3.29
C ARG A 141 -3.51 -17.28 2.83
N SER A 142 -2.39 -17.31 3.55
CA SER A 142 -1.25 -18.18 3.23
C SER A 142 -1.30 -19.58 3.83
N ALA A 143 -2.29 -19.88 4.67
CA ALA A 143 -2.40 -21.16 5.36
C ALA A 143 -3.58 -22.03 4.87
N GLY A 144 -4.42 -21.54 3.95
CA GLY A 144 -5.66 -22.19 3.54
C GLY A 144 -6.83 -21.89 4.48
N PHE A 145 -8.05 -21.79 3.94
CA PHE A 145 -9.26 -21.46 4.70
C PHE A 145 -9.56 -22.50 5.79
N ILE A 146 -9.55 -23.79 5.43
CA ILE A 146 -9.88 -24.91 6.32
C ILE A 146 -8.88 -25.02 7.48
N GLN A 147 -7.57 -24.93 7.20
CA GLN A 147 -6.55 -25.02 8.25
C GLN A 147 -6.67 -23.87 9.26
N GLN A 148 -7.08 -22.68 8.83
CA GLN A 148 -7.32 -21.56 9.73
C GLN A 148 -8.56 -21.76 10.60
N GLU A 149 -9.62 -22.26 10.01
CA GLU A 149 -10.87 -22.53 10.72
C GLU A 149 -10.67 -23.63 11.77
N ILE A 150 -10.00 -24.73 11.40
CA ILE A 150 -9.58 -25.80 12.33
C ILE A 150 -8.71 -25.24 13.46
N ASN A 151 -7.71 -24.41 13.15
CA ASN A 151 -6.88 -23.79 14.19
C ASN A 151 -7.68 -22.85 15.10
N SER A 152 -8.72 -22.19 14.59
CA SER A 152 -9.57 -21.31 15.38
C SER A 152 -10.52 -22.10 16.30
N PHE A 153 -11.09 -23.20 15.82
CA PHE A 153 -11.91 -24.12 16.62
C PHE A 153 -11.07 -24.79 17.72
N ASN A 154 -9.90 -25.31 17.38
CA ASN A 154 -8.97 -25.91 18.35
C ASN A 154 -8.42 -24.90 19.37
N SER A 155 -8.49 -23.59 19.09
CA SER A 155 -8.10 -22.55 20.05
C SER A 155 -9.23 -22.16 21.02
N GLY A 156 -10.48 -22.51 20.71
CA GLY A 156 -11.67 -22.26 21.55
C GLY A 156 -12.04 -23.45 22.43
N GLU A 157 -11.65 -24.66 22.04
CA GLU A 157 -11.98 -25.90 22.75
C GLU A 157 -10.72 -26.76 23.00
N TYR A 158 -10.47 -27.03 24.28
CA TYR A 158 -9.67 -28.11 24.86
C TYR A 158 -8.15 -27.99 25.06
N SER A 159 -7.79 -28.41 26.28
CA SER A 159 -6.55 -29.08 26.68
C SER A 159 -6.02 -30.04 25.59
N VAL A 160 -4.91 -29.68 24.95
CA VAL A 160 -4.15 -30.56 24.03
C VAL A 160 -2.65 -30.42 24.29
N SER A 161 -1.96 -31.55 24.07
CA SER A 161 -0.62 -31.94 24.53
C SER A 161 0.55 -31.02 24.11
N GLY A 162 1.58 -30.99 24.96
CA GLY A 162 2.60 -29.93 25.05
C GLY A 162 3.70 -29.83 23.98
N SER A 163 3.58 -30.44 22.78
CA SER A 163 4.59 -30.27 21.71
C SER A 163 4.21 -29.24 20.63
N GLU A 164 2.92 -28.99 20.38
CA GLU A 164 2.47 -27.99 19.39
C GLU A 164 2.28 -26.57 19.98
N TYR A 165 2.23 -26.48 21.31
CA TYR A 165 2.06 -25.23 22.06
C TYR A 165 3.16 -24.19 21.75
N GLY A 166 4.40 -24.64 21.54
CA GLY A 166 5.54 -23.77 21.26
C GLY A 166 5.44 -23.07 19.90
N VAL A 167 4.96 -23.78 18.87
CA VAL A 167 4.85 -23.23 17.51
C VAL A 167 3.67 -22.27 17.40
N LEU A 168 2.54 -22.60 18.05
CA LEU A 168 1.34 -21.75 18.08
C LEU A 168 1.57 -20.44 18.86
N ILE A 169 2.22 -20.52 20.03
CA ILE A 169 2.63 -19.34 20.80
C ILE A 169 3.65 -18.53 20.00
N ALA A 170 4.67 -19.16 19.39
CA ALA A 170 5.66 -18.44 18.59
C ALA A 170 5.01 -17.69 17.41
N ARG A 171 4.01 -18.30 16.74
CA ARG A 171 3.29 -17.68 15.61
C ARG A 171 2.38 -16.53 16.07
N GLN A 172 1.65 -16.68 17.17
CA GLN A 172 0.84 -15.59 17.76
C GLN A 172 1.73 -14.44 18.28
N LEU A 173 2.86 -14.77 18.92
CA LEU A 173 3.82 -13.80 19.44
C LEU A 173 4.51 -13.04 18.30
N MET A 174 4.89 -13.71 17.21
CA MET A 174 5.37 -13.06 15.98
C MET A 174 4.30 -12.16 15.37
N SER A 175 3.03 -12.56 15.42
CA SER A 175 1.91 -11.80 14.88
C SER A 175 1.71 -10.44 15.55
N TYR A 176 1.69 -10.41 16.89
CA TYR A 176 1.55 -9.16 17.65
C TYR A 176 2.79 -8.28 17.51
N LYS A 177 3.98 -8.88 17.56
CA LYS A 177 5.26 -8.17 17.40
C LYS A 177 5.42 -7.53 16.01
N ALA A 178 4.96 -8.19 14.95
CA ALA A 178 4.99 -7.64 13.60
C ALA A 178 4.11 -6.38 13.46
N ALA A 179 2.86 -6.44 13.93
CA ALA A 179 1.97 -5.28 13.88
C ALA A 179 2.51 -4.11 14.74
N ALA A 180 3.04 -4.41 15.93
CA ALA A 180 3.68 -3.43 16.80
C ALA A 180 4.91 -2.78 16.13
N LEU A 181 5.69 -3.54 15.36
CA LEU A 181 6.83 -3.01 14.61
C LEU A 181 6.39 -1.98 13.56
N PHE A 182 5.33 -2.26 12.78
CA PHE A 182 4.83 -1.29 11.78
C PHE A 182 4.31 -0.01 12.43
N VAL A 183 3.55 -0.16 13.52
CA VAL A 183 3.04 0.99 14.27
C VAL A 183 4.20 1.79 14.88
N THR A 184 5.23 1.13 15.41
CA THR A 184 6.41 1.80 15.97
C THR A 184 7.18 2.55 14.89
N GLN A 185 7.42 1.94 13.73
CA GLN A 185 8.06 2.60 12.59
C GLN A 185 7.25 3.81 12.11
N PHE A 186 5.92 3.69 12.06
CA PHE A 186 5.03 4.80 11.71
C PHE A 186 5.12 5.94 12.72
N ILE A 187 4.98 5.65 14.02
CA ILE A 187 5.10 6.64 15.09
C ILE A 187 6.47 7.33 15.02
N LEU A 188 7.54 6.58 14.80
CA LEU A 188 8.88 7.14 14.67
C LEU A 188 8.99 8.09 13.47
N ALA A 189 8.45 7.71 12.30
CA ALA A 189 8.41 8.60 11.14
C ALA A 189 7.60 9.89 11.42
N MET A 190 6.46 9.78 12.10
CA MET A 190 5.65 10.94 12.51
C MET A 190 6.37 11.85 13.52
N LEU A 191 7.11 11.27 14.47
CA LEU A 191 7.95 12.03 15.40
C LEU A 191 9.05 12.79 14.67
N PHE A 192 9.68 12.19 13.65
CA PHE A 192 10.69 12.87 12.84
C PHE A 192 10.10 13.98 11.96
N LEU A 193 8.90 13.79 11.40
CA LEU A 193 8.19 14.84 10.65
C LEU A 193 7.80 16.02 11.53
N THR A 194 7.25 15.76 12.72
CA THR A 194 6.91 16.81 13.68
C THR A 194 8.15 17.54 14.21
N LEU A 195 9.25 16.82 14.41
CA LEU A 195 10.54 17.43 14.76
C LEU A 195 11.10 18.29 13.61
N LEU A 196 10.92 17.88 12.36
CA LEU A 196 11.31 18.65 11.17
C LEU A 196 10.53 19.96 11.07
N GLU A 197 9.23 19.92 11.37
CA GLU A 197 8.38 21.12 11.45
C GLU A 197 8.81 22.03 12.60
N ALA A 198 9.02 21.48 13.80
CA ALA A 198 9.41 22.25 14.98
C ALA A 198 10.81 22.89 14.85
N LEU A 199 11.74 22.21 14.17
CA LEU A 199 13.12 22.67 13.95
C LEU A 199 13.29 23.47 12.65
N HIS A 200 12.23 23.72 11.89
CA HIS A 200 12.27 24.48 10.63
C HIS A 200 12.89 25.89 10.80
N VAL A 201 12.98 26.39 12.04
CA VAL A 201 13.62 27.66 12.43
C VAL A 201 15.16 27.59 12.42
N LYS A 202 15.79 26.40 12.44
CA LYS A 202 17.25 26.22 12.48
C LYS A 202 17.77 25.47 11.24
N GLU A 203 18.18 26.25 10.25
CA GLU A 203 18.57 25.81 8.90
C GLU A 203 19.66 24.71 8.85
N LYS A 204 20.65 24.76 9.76
CA LYS A 204 21.80 23.82 9.76
C LYS A 204 21.49 22.40 10.24
N THR A 205 20.37 22.19 10.94
CA THR A 205 19.99 20.86 11.48
C THR A 205 18.96 20.12 10.63
N LEU A 206 18.45 20.75 9.56
CA LEU A 206 17.32 20.22 8.78
C LEU A 206 17.72 19.05 7.88
N GLU A 207 18.91 19.09 7.28
CA GLU A 207 19.41 18.07 6.34
C GLU A 207 19.59 16.67 6.95
N PRO A 208 20.34 16.48 8.04
CA PRO A 208 20.47 15.16 8.63
C PRO A 208 19.10 14.61 9.10
N LEU A 209 18.21 15.49 9.54
CA LEU A 209 16.87 15.10 10.00
C LEU A 209 15.99 14.61 8.84
N TYR A 210 16.03 15.31 7.71
CA TYR A 210 15.33 14.92 6.49
C TYR A 210 15.81 13.56 5.96
N TRP A 211 17.14 13.35 5.89
CA TRP A 211 17.71 12.08 5.48
C TRP A 211 17.38 10.95 6.45
N THR A 212 17.29 11.25 7.75
CA THR A 212 16.85 10.26 8.75
C THR A 212 15.38 9.89 8.53
N TYR A 213 14.51 10.87 8.29
CA TYR A 213 13.11 10.62 7.93
C TYR A 213 12.99 9.76 6.66
N MET A 214 13.77 10.07 5.62
CA MET A 214 13.82 9.24 4.42
C MET A 214 14.30 7.83 4.76
N GLY A 215 15.38 7.68 5.53
CA GLY A 215 15.83 6.36 6.00
C GLY A 215 14.71 5.56 6.67
N LEU A 216 13.89 6.20 7.52
CA LEU A 216 12.74 5.57 8.15
C LEU A 216 11.67 5.13 7.14
N LEU A 217 11.30 5.99 6.19
CA LEU A 217 10.38 5.62 5.10
C LEU A 217 10.89 4.42 4.31
N TRP A 218 12.17 4.41 3.94
CA TRP A 218 12.78 3.30 3.20
C TRP A 218 12.78 2.01 4.03
N THR A 219 13.04 2.09 5.35
CA THR A 219 12.92 0.91 6.21
C THR A 219 11.48 0.38 6.26
N GLN A 220 10.47 1.25 6.26
CA GLN A 220 9.07 0.83 6.18
C GLN A 220 8.79 0.15 4.83
N SER A 221 9.21 0.74 3.70
CA SER A 221 9.05 0.10 2.37
C SER A 221 9.75 -1.25 2.29
N ILE A 222 10.95 -1.40 2.87
CA ILE A 222 11.66 -2.69 2.96
C ILE A 222 10.81 -3.72 3.70
N THR A 223 10.09 -3.35 4.77
CA THR A 223 9.22 -4.31 5.46
C THR A 223 8.08 -4.83 4.57
N ALA A 224 7.50 -3.99 3.71
CA ALA A 224 6.51 -4.43 2.73
C ALA A 224 7.11 -5.42 1.73
N ILE A 225 8.34 -5.17 1.26
CA ILE A 225 9.07 -6.10 0.38
C ILE A 225 9.30 -7.44 1.08
N VAL A 226 9.72 -7.43 2.35
CA VAL A 226 9.92 -8.64 3.14
C VAL A 226 8.63 -9.47 3.23
N TRP A 227 7.47 -8.84 3.43
CA TRP A 227 6.20 -9.57 3.41
C TRP A 227 5.90 -10.22 2.08
N VAL A 228 6.13 -9.52 0.98
CA VAL A 228 5.95 -10.09 -0.36
C VAL A 228 6.85 -11.30 -0.56
N ILE A 229 8.11 -11.23 -0.13
CA ILE A 229 9.04 -12.38 -0.18
C ILE A 229 8.50 -13.54 0.66
N LEU A 230 8.01 -13.28 1.87
CA LEU A 230 7.43 -14.32 2.74
C LEU A 230 6.18 -14.97 2.13
N ILE A 231 5.33 -14.19 1.46
CA ILE A 231 4.15 -14.70 0.74
C ILE A 231 4.57 -15.53 -0.48
N ALA A 232 5.53 -15.02 -1.27
CA ALA A 232 6.01 -15.67 -2.49
C ALA A 232 6.76 -16.97 -2.23
N THR A 233 7.53 -17.04 -1.13
CA THR A 233 8.31 -18.22 -0.73
C THR A 233 7.50 -19.24 0.05
N ASN A 234 6.26 -18.93 0.45
CA ASN A 234 5.42 -19.89 1.13
C ASN A 234 5.05 -21.07 0.20
N LYS A 235 5.34 -22.29 0.65
CA LYS A 235 5.12 -23.54 -0.10
C LYS A 235 3.78 -24.23 0.18
N ASN A 236 2.93 -23.67 1.04
CA ASN A 236 1.62 -24.26 1.35
C ASN A 236 0.78 -24.38 0.06
N GLU A 237 0.30 -25.60 -0.21
CA GLU A 237 -0.50 -25.92 -1.40
C GLU A 237 -1.87 -25.23 -1.36
N ASP A 238 -2.47 -25.10 -0.18
CA ASP A 238 -3.73 -24.35 0.07
C ASP A 238 -3.53 -22.82 0.15
N GLY A 239 -2.33 -22.33 -0.17
CA GLY A 239 -1.97 -20.92 -0.14
C GLY A 239 -2.37 -20.15 -1.41
N PRO A 240 -1.89 -18.91 -1.56
CA PRO A 240 -2.09 -18.11 -2.76
C PRO A 240 -1.55 -18.84 -3.98
N THR A 241 -2.28 -18.71 -5.09
CA THR A 241 -1.84 -19.30 -6.36
C THR A 241 -0.49 -18.72 -6.79
N LEU A 242 0.27 -19.47 -7.61
CA LEU A 242 1.54 -18.98 -8.17
C LEU A 242 1.35 -17.66 -8.95
N VAL A 243 0.21 -17.52 -9.64
CA VAL A 243 -0.16 -16.29 -10.35
C VAL A 243 -0.33 -15.13 -9.36
N THR A 244 -1.06 -15.34 -8.25
CA THR A 244 -1.21 -14.32 -7.20
C THR A 244 0.15 -13.89 -6.64
N LYS A 245 1.03 -14.84 -6.35
CA LYS A 245 2.38 -14.57 -5.81
C LYS A 245 3.19 -13.71 -6.78
N LEU A 246 3.19 -14.06 -8.07
CA LEU A 246 3.91 -13.31 -9.10
C LEU A 246 3.33 -11.91 -9.28
N LEU A 247 2.00 -11.77 -9.30
CA LEU A 247 1.34 -10.47 -9.37
C LEU A 247 1.66 -9.58 -8.16
N LEU A 248 1.72 -10.13 -6.95
CA LEU A 248 2.13 -9.39 -5.75
C LEU A 248 3.57 -8.86 -5.85
N VAL A 249 4.50 -9.70 -6.30
CA VAL A 249 5.91 -9.31 -6.53
C VAL A 249 5.99 -8.20 -7.56
N VAL A 250 5.35 -8.38 -8.71
CA VAL A 250 5.35 -7.40 -9.79
C VAL A 250 4.69 -6.08 -9.34
N GLY A 251 3.57 -6.15 -8.63
CA GLY A 251 2.86 -4.98 -8.10
C GLY A 251 3.74 -4.12 -7.20
N VAL A 252 4.44 -4.73 -6.23
CA VAL A 252 5.36 -4.01 -5.33
C VAL A 252 6.59 -3.49 -6.08
N VAL A 253 7.21 -4.28 -6.95
CA VAL A 253 8.39 -3.83 -7.72
C VAL A 253 8.06 -2.60 -8.58
N ILE A 254 6.87 -2.59 -9.20
CA ILE A 254 6.40 -1.47 -10.02
C ILE A 254 6.11 -0.21 -9.17
N THR A 255 5.80 -0.34 -7.87
CA THR A 255 5.64 0.83 -6.97
C THR A 255 6.95 1.49 -6.55
N LEU A 256 8.06 0.74 -6.48
CA LEU A 256 9.33 1.24 -5.92
C LEU A 256 9.86 2.52 -6.61
N PRO A 257 9.78 2.68 -7.93
CA PRO A 257 10.17 3.94 -8.58
C PRO A 257 9.40 5.16 -8.06
N GLY A 258 8.12 5.00 -7.73
CA GLY A 258 7.27 6.06 -7.19
C GLY A 258 7.52 6.39 -5.72
N ASP A 259 8.20 5.50 -4.99
CA ASP A 259 8.63 5.73 -3.60
C ASP A 259 9.89 6.61 -3.53
N ILE A 260 10.65 6.68 -4.62
CA ILE A 260 11.83 7.53 -4.70
C ILE A 260 11.37 9.00 -4.81
N PRO A 261 11.83 9.89 -3.92
CA PRO A 261 11.46 11.29 -3.94
C PRO A 261 11.84 11.98 -5.26
N SER A 262 11.01 12.92 -5.72
CA SER A 262 11.22 13.65 -6.99
C SER A 262 12.58 14.34 -7.07
N PHE A 263 13.10 14.87 -5.95
CA PHE A 263 14.42 15.51 -5.92
C PHE A 263 15.57 14.52 -6.18
N VAL A 264 15.44 13.25 -5.79
CA VAL A 264 16.44 12.21 -6.07
C VAL A 264 16.41 11.87 -7.56
N TRP A 265 15.22 11.79 -8.15
CA TRP A 265 15.07 11.63 -9.60
C TRP A 265 15.78 12.75 -10.36
N SER A 266 15.48 14.01 -10.01
CA SER A 266 16.04 15.18 -10.71
C SER A 266 17.54 15.38 -10.47
N SER A 267 18.04 15.08 -9.26
CA SER A 267 19.44 15.38 -8.89
C SER A 267 20.41 14.22 -9.16
N CYS A 268 19.96 12.97 -9.06
CA CYS A 268 20.86 11.80 -9.10
C CYS A 268 20.69 10.95 -10.36
N ILE A 269 19.48 10.86 -10.91
CA ILE A 269 19.18 9.90 -11.99
C ILE A 269 19.19 10.60 -13.34
N THR A 270 18.61 11.81 -13.41
CA THR A 270 18.41 12.53 -14.66
C THR A 270 18.99 13.92 -14.56
N SER A 271 20.31 14.04 -14.40
CA SER A 271 20.99 15.33 -14.55
C SER A 271 20.64 15.94 -15.92
N HIS A 272 19.72 16.91 -15.92
CA HIS A 272 19.36 17.85 -16.98
C HIS A 272 18.85 17.33 -18.34
N LYS A 273 18.56 16.04 -18.52
CA LYS A 273 17.99 15.54 -19.79
C LYS A 273 16.46 15.45 -19.71
N CYS A 274 15.76 16.53 -20.08
CA CYS A 274 14.34 16.45 -20.43
C CYS A 274 14.20 15.44 -21.59
N ILE A 275 13.21 14.54 -21.52
CA ILE A 275 12.90 13.67 -22.65
C ILE A 275 12.48 14.58 -23.82
N PRO A 276 13.00 14.41 -25.05
CA PRO A 276 12.81 15.38 -26.14
C PRO A 276 11.35 15.55 -26.61
N TRP A 277 10.42 14.77 -26.05
CA TRP A 277 9.01 14.75 -26.40
C TRP A 277 8.18 15.15 -25.17
N TYR A 278 7.55 16.34 -25.24
CA TYR A 278 6.39 16.76 -24.44
C TYR A 278 6.52 16.69 -22.91
N TYR A 279 6.65 17.84 -22.21
CA TYR A 279 6.24 18.12 -20.81
C TYR A 279 6.36 17.02 -19.71
N LEU A 280 7.11 15.94 -19.95
CA LEU A 280 7.02 14.68 -19.22
C LEU A 280 8.42 14.37 -18.70
N THR A 281 8.51 14.33 -17.38
CA THR A 281 9.75 14.04 -16.66
C THR A 281 9.87 12.53 -16.42
N TYR A 282 11.08 12.06 -16.13
CA TYR A 282 11.25 10.66 -15.69
C TYR A 282 10.53 10.38 -14.37
N TYR A 283 10.31 11.41 -13.55
CA TYR A 283 9.47 11.30 -12.37
C TYR A 283 7.99 11.06 -12.74
N ASP A 284 7.48 11.70 -13.79
CA ASP A 284 6.13 11.41 -14.30
C ASP A 284 5.99 9.98 -14.81
N LEU A 285 7.04 9.41 -15.43
CA LEU A 285 7.07 7.99 -15.79
C LEU A 285 7.02 7.08 -14.55
N ALA A 286 7.79 7.40 -13.52
CA ALA A 286 7.78 6.67 -12.26
C ALA A 286 6.40 6.75 -11.56
N LEU A 287 5.75 7.91 -11.59
CA LEU A 287 4.38 8.08 -11.10
C LEU A 287 3.37 7.33 -11.95
N PHE A 288 3.53 7.32 -13.27
CA PHE A 288 2.64 6.60 -14.17
C PHE A 288 2.61 5.10 -13.89
N LEU A 289 3.73 4.52 -13.42
CA LEU A 289 3.80 3.12 -12.97
C LEU A 289 2.91 2.81 -11.76
N SER A 290 2.50 3.80 -10.96
CA SER A 290 1.57 3.59 -9.85
C SER A 290 0.19 3.10 -10.32
N ILE A 291 -0.28 3.54 -11.49
CA ILE A 291 -1.58 3.15 -12.08
C ILE A 291 -1.64 1.63 -12.34
N PRO A 292 -0.75 1.03 -13.15
CA PRO A 292 -0.77 -0.41 -13.36
C PRO A 292 -0.51 -1.19 -12.07
N SER A 293 0.27 -0.66 -11.12
CA SER A 293 0.45 -1.33 -9.83
C SER A 293 -0.86 -1.43 -9.03
N VAL A 294 -1.64 -0.36 -8.95
CA VAL A 294 -2.97 -0.38 -8.31
C VAL A 294 -3.90 -1.40 -8.97
N ILE A 295 -3.89 -1.47 -10.30
CA ILE A 295 -4.65 -2.48 -11.06
C ILE A 295 -4.19 -3.89 -10.69
N ILE A 296 -2.89 -4.13 -10.62
CA ILE A 296 -2.31 -5.43 -10.25
C ILE A 296 -2.71 -5.82 -8.82
N PHE A 297 -2.65 -4.91 -7.84
CA PHE A 297 -3.10 -5.20 -6.48
C PHE A 297 -4.59 -5.53 -6.42
N PHE A 298 -5.41 -4.86 -7.22
CA PHE A 298 -6.82 -5.22 -7.34
C PHE A 298 -7.04 -6.59 -7.98
N LEU A 299 -6.26 -6.95 -9.00
CA LEU A 299 -6.31 -8.28 -9.62
C LEU A 299 -5.90 -9.39 -8.65
N VAL A 300 -4.89 -9.13 -7.81
CA VAL A 300 -4.50 -10.01 -6.68
C VAL A 300 -5.69 -10.19 -5.75
N LEU A 301 -6.31 -9.09 -5.29
CA LEU A 301 -7.45 -9.13 -4.39
C LEU A 301 -8.61 -9.93 -4.97
N ARG A 302 -8.95 -9.66 -6.24
CA ARG A 302 -10.03 -10.35 -6.95
C ARG A 302 -9.75 -11.84 -7.08
N THR A 303 -8.54 -12.22 -7.49
CA THR A 303 -8.17 -13.62 -7.68
C THR A 303 -8.23 -14.38 -6.35
N GLU A 304 -7.70 -13.79 -5.28
CA GLU A 304 -7.74 -14.39 -3.95
C GLU A 304 -9.16 -14.47 -3.38
N PHE A 305 -9.99 -13.46 -3.61
CA PHE A 305 -11.39 -13.52 -3.20
C PHE A 305 -12.12 -14.66 -3.91
N LEU A 306 -11.95 -14.82 -5.23
CA LEU A 306 -12.61 -15.88 -5.99
C LEU A 306 -12.15 -17.27 -5.55
N ARG A 307 -10.86 -17.43 -5.22
CA ARG A 307 -10.35 -18.68 -4.63
C ARG A 307 -11.03 -18.97 -3.28
N LEU A 308 -11.09 -17.98 -2.39
CA LEU A 308 -11.71 -18.14 -1.07
C LEU A 308 -13.22 -18.38 -1.16
N ASP A 309 -13.91 -17.76 -2.12
CA ASP A 309 -15.33 -18.00 -2.40
C ASP A 309 -15.57 -19.46 -2.84
N GLN A 310 -14.72 -19.99 -3.72
CA GLN A 310 -14.77 -21.39 -4.12
C GLN A 310 -14.51 -22.32 -2.92
N GLU A 311 -13.45 -22.08 -2.15
CA GLU A 311 -13.13 -22.87 -0.94
C GLU A 311 -14.29 -22.86 0.07
N ALA A 312 -14.90 -21.70 0.31
CA ALA A 312 -16.05 -21.58 1.20
C ALA A 312 -17.26 -22.37 0.68
N GLN A 313 -17.59 -22.27 -0.61
CA GLN A 313 -18.69 -23.03 -1.21
C GLN A 313 -18.48 -24.54 -1.16
N TYR A 314 -17.26 -25.01 -1.46
CA TYR A 314 -16.92 -26.44 -1.38
C TYR A 314 -16.95 -26.96 0.05
N SER A 315 -16.51 -26.17 1.04
CA SER A 315 -16.55 -26.57 2.44
C SER A 315 -17.98 -26.80 2.96
N VAL A 316 -18.93 -25.95 2.55
CA VAL A 316 -20.34 -26.11 2.93
C VAL A 316 -20.97 -27.32 2.26
N LEU A 317 -20.71 -27.53 0.97
CA LEU A 317 -21.18 -28.73 0.26
C LEU A 317 -20.58 -30.02 0.85
N GLY A 318 -19.29 -30.00 1.20
CA GLY A 318 -18.61 -31.15 1.83
C GLY A 318 -19.20 -31.47 3.21
N GLY A 319 -19.40 -30.46 4.06
CA GLY A 319 -20.04 -30.65 5.38
C GLY A 319 -21.49 -31.14 5.30
N GLU A 320 -22.25 -30.69 4.30
CA GLU A 320 -23.61 -31.18 4.05
C GLU A 320 -23.61 -32.65 3.62
N VAL A 321 -22.68 -33.03 2.74
CA VAL A 321 -22.48 -34.43 2.31
C VAL A 321 -22.05 -35.32 3.47
N ASP A 322 -21.08 -34.90 4.29
CA ASP A 322 -20.63 -35.65 5.46
C ASP A 322 -21.75 -35.78 6.51
N SER A 323 -22.57 -34.74 6.68
CA SER A 323 -23.75 -34.81 7.56
C SER A 323 -24.78 -35.82 7.06
N LEU A 324 -25.04 -35.86 5.74
CA LEU A 324 -25.94 -36.83 5.11
C LEU A 324 -25.42 -38.26 5.26
N PHE A 325 -24.12 -38.49 5.09
CA PHE A 325 -23.51 -39.80 5.30
C PHE A 325 -23.49 -40.21 6.78
N SER A 326 -23.32 -39.28 7.72
CA SER A 326 -23.38 -39.57 9.16
C SER A 326 -24.79 -39.94 9.64
N ILE A 327 -25.83 -39.33 9.06
CA ILE A 327 -27.22 -39.69 9.34
C ILE A 327 -27.52 -41.08 8.74
N HIS A 328 -26.97 -41.39 7.56
CA HIS A 328 -27.15 -42.70 6.94
C HIS A 328 -26.44 -43.83 7.69
N SER A 329 -25.23 -43.59 8.21
CA SER A 329 -24.51 -44.58 9.03
C SER A 329 -25.19 -44.83 10.38
N GLN A 330 -25.73 -43.80 11.04
CA GLN A 330 -26.54 -43.99 12.26
C GLN A 330 -27.84 -44.75 12.00
N SER A 331 -28.43 -44.60 10.81
CA SER A 331 -29.65 -45.36 10.44
C SER A 331 -29.40 -46.84 10.17
N THR A 332 -28.17 -47.22 9.78
CA THR A 332 -27.80 -48.62 9.50
C THR A 332 -27.31 -49.38 10.72
N GLU A 333 -26.84 -48.71 11.79
CA GLU A 333 -26.52 -49.35 13.08
C GLU A 333 -27.76 -49.67 13.93
N HIS A 334 -28.94 -49.15 13.57
CA HIS A 334 -30.20 -49.36 14.29
C HIS A 334 -31.20 -50.32 13.59
N SER A 335 -30.78 -51.01 12.52
CA SER A 335 -31.58 -52.03 11.82
C SER A 335 -30.98 -53.42 11.96
#